data_AF-A0A919EQ09-F1
#
_entry.id   AF-A0A919EQ09-F1
#
_cell.length_a   1.000
_cell.length_b   1.000
_cell.length_c   1.000
_cell.angle_alpha   90.00
_cell.angle_beta   90.00
_cell.angle_gamma   90.00
#
_symmetry.space_group_name_H-M   'P 1'
#
loop_
_entity.id
_entity.type
_entity.pdbx_description
1 polymer ?
#
loop_
_entity_poly.entity_id
_entity_poly.type
_entity_poly.pdbx_seq_one_letter_code
_entity_poly.pdbx_strand_id
1 'polypeptide(L)'
;MTDRPRLDQLTDDMLDQLYATIQRLNRRAQEAESKVACYQRAVAQWDVNERGTYIPHASLAAIGRAAGTDILGSVRHLRHFTRVEQAETAIARVRALHAPGWDWSWKPFGCEHHGAHAQPCAHCGVCSPCPTLTVLDTTA
;
A
#
# COMPACT_ATOMS: atom_id res chain seq x y z
N MET A 1 18.75 24.23 -42.52
CA MET A 1 19.25 23.02 -41.86
C MET A 1 20.55 23.41 -41.18
N THR A 2 20.60 23.41 -39.85
CA THR A 2 21.84 23.69 -39.11
C THR A 2 22.77 22.50 -39.30
N ASP A 3 23.94 22.75 -39.87
CA ASP A 3 24.96 21.73 -40.09
C ASP A 3 25.45 21.23 -38.73
N ARG A 4 25.22 19.95 -38.45
CA ARG A 4 25.51 19.37 -37.13
C ARG A 4 26.99 18.97 -37.17
N PRO A 5 27.85 19.51 -36.28
CA PRO A 5 29.27 19.18 -36.30
C PRO A 5 29.47 17.67 -36.12
N ARG A 6 30.41 17.11 -36.88
CA ARG A 6 30.79 15.70 -36.75
C ARG A 6 31.59 15.50 -35.47
N LEU A 7 31.60 14.28 -34.94
CA LEU A 7 32.25 13.94 -33.65
C LEU A 7 33.73 14.31 -33.60
N ASP A 8 34.43 14.23 -34.74
CA ASP A 8 35.84 14.59 -34.93
C ASP A 8 36.09 16.11 -34.97
N GLN A 9 35.04 16.93 -34.99
CA GLN A 9 35.10 18.40 -35.03
C GLN A 9 34.76 19.04 -33.68
N LEU A 10 34.49 18.24 -32.65
CA LEU A 10 34.18 18.73 -31.31
C LEU A 10 35.49 19.07 -30.58
N THR A 11 35.55 20.28 -30.04
CA THR A 11 36.61 20.65 -29.10
C THR A 11 36.37 20.01 -27.73
N ASP A 12 37.40 19.94 -26.90
CA ASP A 12 37.28 19.41 -25.53
C ASP A 12 36.23 20.18 -24.71
N ASP A 13 36.15 21.51 -24.84
CA ASP A 13 35.11 22.32 -24.19
C ASP A 13 33.69 21.93 -24.64
N MET A 14 33.51 21.59 -25.92
CA MET A 14 32.21 21.14 -26.44
C MET A 14 31.86 19.74 -25.93
N LEU A 15 32.86 18.86 -25.80
CA LEU A 15 32.69 17.53 -25.21
C LEU A 15 32.30 17.63 -23.74
N ASP A 16 32.95 18.50 -22.96
CA ASP A 16 32.62 18.73 -21.55
C ASP A 16 31.19 19.26 -21.37
N GLN A 17 30.77 20.21 -22.21
CA GLN A 17 29.39 20.72 -22.20
C GLN A 17 28.35 19.64 -22.58
N LEU A 18 28.70 18.76 -23.52
CA LEU A 18 27.88 17.60 -23.88
C LEU A 18 27.76 16.62 -22.72
N TYR A 19 28.87 16.24 -22.07
CA TYR A 19 28.85 15.34 -20.92
C TYR A 19 28.09 15.93 -19.74
N ALA A 20 28.28 17.21 -19.41
CA ALA A 20 27.52 17.89 -18.36
C ALA A 20 26.01 17.90 -18.67
N THR A 21 25.65 18.08 -19.95
CA THR A 21 24.26 18.02 -20.40
C THR A 21 23.68 16.61 -20.27
N ILE A 22 24.42 15.59 -20.72
CA ILE A 22 24.03 14.18 -20.61
C ILE A 22 23.82 13.80 -19.14
N GLN A 23 24.75 14.15 -18.26
CA GLN A 23 24.63 13.88 -16.82
C GLN A 23 23.38 14.53 -16.21
N ARG A 24 23.11 15.80 -16.55
CA ARG A 24 21.91 16.50 -16.10
C ARG A 24 20.63 15.85 -16.60
N LEU A 25 20.59 15.41 -17.86
CA LEU A 25 19.44 14.73 -18.44
C LEU A 25 19.23 13.35 -17.81
N ASN A 26 20.29 12.57 -17.63
CA ASN A 26 20.23 11.27 -16.98
C ASN A 26 19.72 11.38 -15.55
N ARG A 27 20.19 12.37 -14.78
CA ARG A 27 19.66 12.63 -13.42
C ARG A 27 18.16 12.92 -13.44
N ARG A 28 17.70 13.77 -14.37
CA ARG A 28 16.27 14.08 -14.51
C ARG A 28 15.45 12.85 -14.91
N ALA A 29 15.97 12.01 -15.79
CA ALA A 29 15.31 10.77 -16.18
C ALA A 29 15.18 9.82 -14.98
N GLN A 30 16.26 9.62 -14.22
CA GLN A 30 16.26 8.78 -13.02
C GLN A 30 15.29 9.29 -11.94
N GLU A 31 15.23 10.61 -11.72
CA GLU A 31 14.26 11.22 -10.81
C GLU A 31 12.81 10.96 -11.26
N ALA A 32 12.54 11.06 -12.57
CA ALA A 32 11.22 10.80 -13.12
C ALA A 32 10.83 9.31 -12.99
N GLU A 33 11.73 8.39 -13.32
CA GLU A 33 11.53 6.95 -13.16
C GLU A 33 11.25 6.57 -11.71
N SER A 34 12.01 7.15 -10.77
CA SER A 34 11.81 6.94 -9.34
C SER A 34 10.43 7.40 -8.86
N LYS A 35 9.97 8.57 -9.34
CA LYS A 35 8.61 9.08 -9.06
C LYS A 35 7.53 8.16 -9.62
N VAL A 36 7.66 7.72 -10.87
CA VAL A 36 6.71 6.80 -11.51
C VAL A 36 6.64 5.48 -10.73
N ALA A 37 7.79 4.91 -10.36
CA ALA A 37 7.85 3.68 -9.56
C ALA A 37 7.19 3.86 -8.18
N CYS A 38 7.32 5.04 -7.56
CA CYS A 38 6.62 5.36 -6.32
C CYS A 38 5.10 5.35 -6.50
N TYR A 39 4.60 6.01 -7.55
CA TYR A 39 3.17 6.05 -7.86
C TYR A 39 2.61 4.66 -8.19
N GLN A 40 3.33 3.86 -8.96
CA GLN A 40 2.93 2.49 -9.28
C GLN A 40 2.77 1.63 -8.02
N ARG A 41 3.74 1.68 -7.10
CA ARG A 41 3.65 0.98 -5.81
C ARG A 41 2.49 1.47 -4.96
N ALA A 42 2.23 2.77 -4.96
CA ALA A 42 1.13 3.37 -4.18
C ALA A 42 -0.25 2.94 -4.72
N VAL A 43 -0.44 2.96 -6.05
CA VAL A 43 -1.71 2.57 -6.70
C VAL A 43 -1.94 1.06 -6.65
N ALA A 44 -0.88 0.25 -6.66
CA ALA A 44 -0.99 -1.20 -6.52
C ALA A 44 -1.62 -1.66 -5.19
N GLN A 45 -1.69 -0.77 -4.19
CA GLN A 45 -2.33 -1.05 -2.90
C GLN A 45 -3.81 -0.67 -2.87
N TRP A 46 -4.36 -0.12 -3.95
CA TRP A 46 -5.75 0.30 -4.00
C TRP A 46 -6.63 -0.92 -4.25
N ASP A 47 -7.69 -1.04 -3.46
CA ASP A 47 -8.71 -2.07 -3.68
C ASP A 47 -9.86 -1.45 -4.46
N VAL A 48 -10.16 -2.01 -5.63
CA VAL A 48 -11.17 -1.50 -6.56
C VAL A 48 -12.25 -2.57 -6.70
N ASN A 49 -13.45 -2.26 -6.22
CA ASN A 49 -14.60 -3.16 -6.28
C ASN A 49 -15.87 -2.40 -6.71
N GLU A 50 -16.99 -3.12 -6.85
CA GLU A 50 -18.26 -2.55 -7.30
C GLU A 50 -18.82 -1.45 -6.37
N ARG A 51 -18.37 -1.42 -5.10
CA ARG A 51 -18.79 -0.42 -4.12
C ARG A 51 -17.94 0.86 -4.16
N GLY A 52 -16.80 0.81 -4.86
CA GLY A 52 -15.93 1.95 -5.08
C GLY A 52 -14.44 1.60 -5.03
N THR A 53 -13.61 2.65 -4.98
CA THR A 53 -12.16 2.52 -4.85
C THR A 53 -11.74 2.87 -3.42
N TYR A 54 -11.22 1.88 -2.71
CA TYR A 54 -10.54 2.10 -1.45
C TYR A 54 -9.10 2.55 -1.70
N ILE A 55 -8.74 3.68 -1.09
CA ILE A 55 -7.42 4.30 -1.22
C ILE A 55 -6.78 4.36 0.18
N PRO A 56 -5.70 3.59 0.43
CA PRO A 56 -4.99 3.67 1.70
C PRO A 56 -4.39 5.07 1.91
N HIS A 57 -4.46 5.57 3.15
CA HIS A 57 -3.91 6.88 3.50
C HIS A 57 -2.38 6.90 3.32
N ALA A 58 -1.69 5.80 3.62
CA ALA A 58 -0.27 5.63 3.30
C ALA A 58 0.06 5.84 1.82
N SER A 59 -0.81 5.41 0.90
CA SER A 59 -0.64 5.60 -0.55
C SER A 59 -0.78 7.07 -0.93
N LEU A 60 -1.78 7.77 -0.39
CA LEU A 60 -1.96 9.22 -0.60
C LEU A 60 -0.77 10.03 -0.06
N ALA A 61 -0.27 9.67 1.13
CA ALA A 61 0.90 10.30 1.72
C ALA A 61 2.16 10.08 0.87
N ALA A 62 2.35 8.87 0.32
CA ALA A 62 3.46 8.55 -0.56
C ALA A 62 3.40 9.35 -1.87
N ILE A 63 2.22 9.44 -2.48
CA ILE A 63 1.99 10.24 -3.70
C ILE A 63 2.27 11.72 -3.41
N GLY A 64 1.79 12.25 -2.27
CA GLY A 64 2.02 13.64 -1.89
C GLY A 64 3.51 13.97 -1.73
N ARG A 65 4.25 13.10 -1.04
CA ARG A 65 5.72 13.24 -0.92
C ARG A 65 6.42 13.23 -2.28
N ALA A 66 6.07 12.28 -3.15
CA ALA A 66 6.68 12.17 -4.48
C ALA A 66 6.33 13.36 -5.41
N ALA A 67 5.13 13.93 -5.24
CA ALA A 67 4.67 15.13 -5.94
C ALA A 67 5.19 16.44 -5.33
N GLY A 68 5.83 16.39 -4.15
CA GLY A 68 6.24 17.59 -3.40
C GLY A 68 5.06 18.45 -2.93
N THR A 69 3.87 17.85 -2.76
CA THR A 69 2.63 18.53 -2.39
C THR A 69 2.04 17.89 -1.15
N ASP A 70 1.58 18.69 -0.19
CA ASP A 70 0.80 18.17 0.94
C ASP A 70 -0.65 17.91 0.50
N ILE A 71 -0.87 16.71 -0.06
CA ILE A 71 -2.20 16.26 -0.51
C ILE A 71 -3.14 16.08 0.69
N LEU A 72 -2.61 15.88 1.89
CA LEU A 72 -3.38 15.62 3.11
C LEU A 72 -3.77 16.92 3.84
N GLY A 73 -2.96 17.98 3.72
CA GLY A 73 -3.15 19.27 4.38
C GLY A 73 -4.42 20.04 4.00
N SER A 74 -5.09 19.71 2.89
CA SER A 74 -6.33 20.40 2.46
C SER A 74 -7.63 19.69 2.85
N VAL A 75 -7.56 18.53 3.51
CA VAL A 75 -8.64 17.55 3.40
C VAL A 75 -9.45 17.41 4.68
N ARG A 76 -10.70 17.92 4.67
CA ARG A 76 -11.80 17.63 5.61
C ARG A 76 -11.99 16.13 5.92
N HIS A 77 -11.42 15.26 5.08
CA HIS A 77 -11.49 13.80 5.11
C HIS A 77 -10.29 13.12 5.82
N LEU A 78 -9.28 13.85 6.31
CA LEU A 78 -8.18 13.29 7.10
C LEU A 78 -8.69 12.39 8.24
N ARG A 79 -9.67 12.90 9.02
CA ARG A 79 -10.29 12.13 10.11
C ARG A 79 -11.07 10.91 9.62
N HIS A 80 -11.66 10.97 8.43
CA HIS A 80 -12.37 9.83 7.84
C HIS A 80 -11.36 8.74 7.46
N PHE A 81 -10.29 9.09 6.75
CA PHE A 81 -9.24 8.14 6.37
C PHE A 81 -8.53 7.52 7.58
N THR A 82 -8.20 8.31 8.61
CA THR A 82 -7.64 7.77 9.86
C THR A 82 -8.58 6.78 10.55
N ARG A 83 -9.89 7.07 10.57
CA ARG A 83 -10.89 6.15 11.15
C ARG A 83 -11.00 4.85 10.36
N VAL A 84 -10.93 4.92 9.02
CA VAL A 84 -10.96 3.74 8.16
C VAL A 84 -9.69 2.90 8.37
N GLU A 85 -8.49 3.49 8.40
CA GLU A 85 -7.25 2.76 8.71
C GLU A 85 -7.28 2.10 10.10
N GLN A 86 -7.84 2.79 11.11
CA GLN A 86 -8.02 2.23 12.44
C GLN A 86 -8.98 1.04 12.45
N ALA A 87 -10.08 1.14 11.70
CA ALA A 87 -11.05 0.05 11.56
C ALA A 87 -10.43 -1.16 10.84
N GLU A 88 -9.68 -0.95 9.75
CA GLU A 88 -8.95 -2.00 9.04
C GLU A 88 -7.92 -2.69 9.94
N THR A 89 -7.15 -1.91 10.71
CA THR A 89 -6.19 -2.45 11.67
C THR A 89 -6.89 -3.30 12.73
N ALA A 90 -8.08 -2.88 13.18
CA ALA A 90 -8.88 -3.65 14.12
C ALA A 90 -9.40 -4.96 13.49
N ILE A 91 -9.91 -4.91 12.25
CA ILE A 91 -10.38 -6.09 11.51
C ILE A 91 -9.22 -7.08 11.28
N ALA A 92 -8.06 -6.58 10.86
CA ALA A 92 -6.86 -7.40 10.67
C ALA A 92 -6.41 -8.08 11.98
N ARG A 93 -6.48 -7.38 13.11
CA ARG A 93 -6.23 -7.97 14.44
C ARG A 93 -7.24 -9.08 14.74
N VAL A 94 -8.54 -8.83 14.53
CA VAL A 94 -9.57 -9.86 14.75
C VAL A 94 -9.31 -11.08 13.86
N ARG A 95 -9.01 -10.87 12.57
CA ARG A 95 -8.66 -11.95 11.64
C ARG A 95 -7.40 -12.72 12.08
N ALA A 96 -6.37 -12.03 12.56
CA ALA A 96 -5.17 -12.66 13.10
C ALA A 96 -5.47 -13.49 14.36
N LEU A 97 -6.42 -13.07 15.20
CA LEU A 97 -6.87 -13.87 16.34
C LEU A 97 -7.62 -15.15 15.91
N HIS A 98 -8.10 -15.20 14.67
CA HIS A 98 -8.83 -16.33 14.09
C HIS A 98 -8.00 -17.15 13.09
N ALA A 99 -6.68 -16.93 13.02
CA ALA A 99 -5.80 -17.68 12.10
C ALA A 99 -5.79 -19.19 12.44
N PRO A 100 -5.73 -20.08 11.43
CA PRO A 100 -6.04 -21.50 11.62
C PRO A 100 -4.94 -22.24 12.38
N GLY A 101 -5.30 -22.78 13.56
CA GLY A 101 -5.04 -24.12 14.11
C GLY A 101 -3.63 -24.75 14.21
N TRP A 102 -2.61 -24.24 13.53
CA TRP A 102 -1.27 -24.86 13.48
C TRP A 102 -0.24 -24.21 14.41
N ASP A 103 -0.56 -23.04 14.98
CA ASP A 103 0.27 -22.37 15.97
C ASP A 103 -0.10 -22.85 17.39
N TRP A 104 0.82 -23.56 18.03
CA TRP A 104 0.61 -24.14 19.36
C TRP A 104 0.52 -23.09 20.48
N SER A 105 0.93 -21.84 20.22
CA SER A 105 0.74 -20.74 21.17
C SER A 105 -0.74 -20.38 21.37
N TRP A 106 -1.62 -20.82 20.46
CA TRP A 106 -3.07 -20.66 20.54
C TRP A 106 -3.79 -21.74 21.34
N LYS A 107 -3.08 -22.78 21.80
CA LYS A 107 -3.65 -23.87 22.60
C LYS A 107 -4.42 -23.42 23.86
N PRO A 108 -4.03 -22.34 24.58
CA PRO A 108 -4.82 -21.79 25.70
C PRO A 108 -6.15 -21.16 25.28
N PHE A 109 -6.29 -20.77 24.01
CA PHE A 109 -7.51 -20.21 23.42
C PHE A 109 -8.28 -21.25 22.57
N GLY A 110 -7.73 -22.46 22.44
CA GLY A 110 -8.34 -23.61 21.77
C GLY A 110 -9.30 -24.35 22.71
N CYS A 111 -10.33 -24.97 22.13
CA CYS A 111 -11.37 -25.69 22.84
C CYS A 111 -10.96 -27.13 23.16
N GLU A 112 -11.03 -27.53 24.44
CA GLU A 112 -11.25 -28.94 24.81
C GLU A 112 -12.76 -29.21 24.71
N HIS A 113 -13.16 -30.11 23.81
CA HIS A 113 -14.54 -30.38 23.40
C HIS A 113 -15.43 -30.91 24.55
N HIS A 114 -16.08 -30.03 25.32
CA HIS A 114 -17.08 -30.41 26.33
C HIS A 114 -18.50 -29.82 26.12
N GLY A 115 -18.78 -29.24 24.95
CA GLY A 115 -20.16 -29.03 24.50
C GLY A 115 -21.02 -28.05 25.30
N ALA A 116 -20.46 -27.22 26.18
CA ALA A 116 -21.22 -26.29 27.02
C ALA A 116 -20.61 -24.88 27.04
N HIS A 117 -20.97 -24.02 26.08
CA HIS A 117 -20.68 -22.59 26.20
C HIS A 117 -21.80 -21.70 25.67
N ALA A 118 -21.99 -20.57 26.37
CA ALA A 118 -22.91 -19.49 26.03
C ALA A 118 -22.32 -18.46 25.05
N GLN A 119 -21.08 -18.64 24.56
CA GLN A 119 -20.43 -17.74 23.59
C GLN A 119 -19.69 -18.51 22.47
N PRO A 120 -19.58 -17.95 21.24
CA PRO A 120 -19.02 -18.64 20.08
C PRO A 120 -17.48 -18.75 20.12
N CYS A 121 -16.94 -19.93 19.78
CA CYS A 121 -15.49 -20.21 19.80
C CYS A 121 -14.88 -20.22 18.39
N ALA A 122 -13.57 -19.96 18.32
CA ALA A 122 -12.79 -19.84 17.09
C ALA A 122 -12.22 -21.17 16.55
N HIS A 123 -12.38 -22.30 17.27
CA HIS A 123 -11.55 -23.50 17.04
C HIS A 123 -12.30 -24.77 16.65
N CYS A 124 -13.63 -24.81 16.58
CA CYS A 124 -14.28 -26.02 16.07
C CYS A 124 -14.60 -25.83 14.58
N GLY A 125 -14.07 -26.71 13.72
CA GLY A 125 -14.55 -26.87 12.34
C GLY A 125 -16.04 -27.24 12.23
N VAL A 126 -16.78 -27.26 13.36
CA VAL A 126 -18.23 -27.42 13.48
C VAL A 126 -18.96 -26.08 13.31
N CYS A 127 -18.32 -24.96 13.64
CA CYS A 127 -18.87 -23.60 13.48
C CYS A 127 -18.22 -22.85 12.32
N SER A 128 -17.73 -23.54 11.30
CA SER A 128 -17.15 -22.92 10.11
C SER A 128 -18.25 -22.47 9.14
N PRO A 129 -18.23 -21.21 8.66
CA PRO A 129 -17.32 -20.14 9.05
C PRO A 129 -17.70 -19.51 10.40
N CYS A 130 -16.68 -19.04 11.14
CA CYS A 130 -16.88 -18.36 12.42
C CYS A 130 -17.94 -17.25 12.28
N PRO A 131 -18.97 -17.19 13.14
CA PRO A 131 -20.02 -16.17 13.05
C PRO A 131 -19.46 -14.74 13.07
N THR A 132 -18.42 -14.49 13.87
CA THR A 132 -17.72 -13.20 13.91
C THR A 132 -17.06 -12.86 12.57
N LEU A 133 -16.39 -13.83 11.93
CA LEU A 133 -15.81 -13.63 10.60
C LEU A 133 -16.88 -13.45 9.52
N THR A 134 -17.97 -14.20 9.60
CA THR A 134 -19.12 -14.10 8.68
C THR A 134 -19.78 -12.72 8.76
N VAL A 135 -19.93 -12.18 9.97
CA VAL A 135 -20.42 -10.81 10.17
C VAL A 135 -19.44 -9.80 9.59
N LEU A 136 -18.13 -9.93 9.85
CA LEU A 136 -17.13 -9.03 9.29
C LEU A 136 -17.12 -9.03 7.75
N ASP A 137 -17.25 -10.21 7.13
CA ASP A 137 -17.28 -10.36 5.67
C ASP A 137 -18.60 -9.89 5.04
N THR A 138 -19.70 -9.83 5.79
CA THR A 138 -20.99 -9.31 5.31
C THR A 138 -21.20 -7.82 5.59
N THR A 139 -20.45 -7.25 6.54
CA THR A 139 -20.49 -5.81 6.88
C THR A 139 -19.45 -4.96 6.17
N ALA A 140 -18.42 -5.55 5.56
CA ALA A 140 -17.49 -4.89 4.64
C ALA A 140 -18.11 -4.78 3.25
#